data_AF-A0A7S1BDY2-F1
#
_entry.id   AF-A0A7S1BDY2-F1
#
_cell.length_a   1.000
_cell.length_b   1.000
_cell.length_c   1.000
_cell.angle_alpha   90.00
_cell.angle_beta   90.00
_cell.angle_gamma   90.00
#
_symmetry.space_group_name_H-M   'P 1'
#
loop_
_entity.id
_entity.type
_entity.pdbx_description
1 polymer ?
#
loop_
_entity_poly.entity_id
_entity_poly.type
_entity_poly.pdbx_seq_one_letter_code
_entity_poly.pdbx_strand_id
1 'polypeptide(L)'
;EYLDPCGLEATDDIIGGLVGDQVDRIGGLLERTLAAASIAGIGGEAEPLRLGTACSGTDAPALAMTLVQEQLRMRGRRTFGYEHLFSCENDPFKQAYLARNFDAVLYPDITKMSVKEPVDAFGALQPVPTFNLFVAGTSCKNFSTMRSRKRLMIEDK
;
A
#
# COMPACT_ATOMS: atom_id res chain seq x y z
N GLU A 1 1.15 -15.51 6.81
CA GLU A 1 -0.28 -15.77 6.86
C GLU A 1 -0.96 -14.43 7.01
N TYR A 2 -1.61 -13.97 5.94
CA TYR A 2 -2.41 -12.78 5.88
C TYR A 2 -3.57 -13.03 6.82
N LEU A 3 -3.56 -12.32 7.94
CA LEU A 3 -4.72 -12.28 8.80
C LEU A 3 -5.55 -11.10 8.32
N ASP A 4 -6.77 -11.36 7.85
CA ASP A 4 -7.62 -10.25 7.43
C ASP A 4 -7.82 -9.30 8.62
N PRO A 5 -7.49 -8.01 8.47
CA PRO A 5 -7.63 -7.01 9.53
C PRO A 5 -9.08 -6.81 10.04
N CYS A 6 -10.07 -7.25 9.27
CA CYS A 6 -11.49 -7.27 9.60
C CYS A 6 -11.96 -8.60 10.22
N GLY A 7 -11.10 -9.63 10.26
CA GLY A 7 -11.41 -10.99 10.72
C GLY A 7 -11.74 -11.95 9.56
N LEU A 8 -11.82 -13.26 9.86
CA LEU A 8 -12.17 -14.27 8.85
C LEU A 8 -13.61 -14.06 8.37
N GLU A 9 -13.80 -13.59 7.14
CA GLU A 9 -15.11 -13.43 6.51
C GLU A 9 -15.38 -14.56 5.51
N ALA A 10 -16.65 -14.84 5.23
CA ALA A 10 -17.07 -15.87 4.27
C ALA A 10 -16.55 -15.62 2.83
N THR A 11 -15.97 -14.45 2.57
CA THR A 11 -15.41 -14.01 1.29
C THR A 11 -13.91 -14.21 1.17
N ASP A 12 -13.21 -14.67 2.21
CA ASP A 12 -11.74 -14.78 2.17
C ASP A 12 -11.27 -15.80 1.13
N ASP A 13 -11.99 -16.92 0.98
CA ASP A 13 -11.75 -17.88 -0.10
C ASP A 13 -11.97 -17.27 -1.49
N ILE A 14 -12.90 -16.32 -1.61
CA ILE A 14 -13.19 -15.61 -2.87
C ILE A 14 -12.07 -14.64 -3.21
N ILE A 15 -11.60 -13.87 -2.23
CA ILE A 15 -10.48 -12.92 -2.42
C ILE A 15 -9.19 -13.68 -2.73
N GLY A 16 -8.91 -14.74 -1.97
CA GLY A 16 -7.77 -15.63 -2.22
C GLY A 16 -7.81 -16.25 -3.62
N GLY A 17 -8.98 -16.75 -4.05
CA GLY A 17 -9.19 -17.25 -5.40
C GLY A 17 -8.96 -16.18 -6.48
N LEU A 18 -9.52 -14.98 -6.30
CA LEU A 18 -9.39 -13.89 -7.27
C LEU A 18 -7.94 -13.41 -7.42
N VAL A 19 -7.23 -13.18 -6.31
CA VAL A 19 -5.82 -12.76 -6.36
C VAL A 19 -4.97 -13.89 -6.93
N GLY A 20 -5.28 -15.14 -6.58
CA GLY A 20 -4.65 -16.31 -7.17
C GLY A 20 -4.75 -16.34 -8.70
N ASP A 21 -5.96 -16.17 -9.23
CA ASP A 21 -6.22 -16.10 -10.67
C ASP A 21 -5.45 -14.97 -11.36
N GLN A 22 -5.35 -13.81 -10.70
CA GLN A 22 -4.55 -12.69 -11.19
C GLN A 22 -3.07 -13.07 -11.27
N VAL A 23 -2.51 -13.63 -10.18
CA VAL A 23 -1.12 -14.10 -10.12
C VAL A 23 -0.84 -15.14 -11.19
N ASP A 24 -1.76 -16.06 -11.47
CA ASP A 24 -1.57 -17.06 -12.53
C ASP A 24 -1.50 -16.42 -13.92
N ARG A 25 -2.33 -15.41 -14.19
CA ARG A 25 -2.31 -14.67 -15.46
C ARG A 25 -1.05 -13.84 -15.65
N ILE A 26 -0.56 -13.20 -14.58
CA ILE A 26 0.60 -12.30 -14.66
C ILE A 26 1.91 -12.97 -14.22
N GLY A 27 1.90 -14.25 -13.85
CA GLY A 27 3.02 -14.92 -13.21
C GLY A 27 4.31 -14.84 -14.03
N GLY A 28 4.22 -15.02 -15.35
CA GLY A 28 5.38 -14.87 -16.24
C GLY A 28 5.95 -13.44 -16.30
N LEU A 29 5.11 -12.41 -16.11
CA LEU A 29 5.58 -11.03 -15.98
C LEU A 29 6.28 -10.83 -14.63
N LEU A 30 5.68 -11.32 -13.54
CA LEU A 30 6.26 -11.24 -12.20
C LEU A 30 7.63 -11.92 -12.15
N GLU A 31 7.75 -13.14 -12.69
CA GLU A 31 9.03 -13.87 -12.71
C GLU A 31 10.12 -13.12 -13.48
N ARG A 32 9.79 -12.52 -14.62
CA ARG A 32 10.75 -11.68 -15.37
C ARG A 32 11.18 -10.47 -14.57
N THR A 33 10.24 -9.78 -13.94
CA THR A 33 10.53 -8.61 -13.10
C THR A 33 11.40 -9.03 -11.91
N LEU A 34 11.07 -10.12 -11.21
CA LEU A 34 11.83 -10.60 -10.06
C LEU A 34 13.24 -11.09 -10.45
N ALA A 35 13.40 -11.68 -11.64
CA ALA A 35 14.71 -12.06 -12.16
C ALA A 35 15.56 -10.82 -12.49
N ALA A 36 14.99 -9.82 -13.17
CA ALA A 36 15.68 -8.57 -13.49
C ALA A 36 16.00 -7.75 -12.23
N ALA A 37 15.06 -7.69 -11.29
CA ALA A 37 15.22 -6.99 -10.04
C ALA A 37 16.28 -7.67 -9.15
N SER A 38 16.40 -9.01 -9.20
CA SER A 38 17.53 -9.73 -8.61
C SER A 38 18.90 -9.33 -9.18
N ILE A 39 18.97 -8.96 -10.46
CA ILE A 39 20.19 -8.46 -11.09
C ILE A 39 20.48 -7.02 -10.63
N ALA A 40 19.44 -6.21 -10.44
CA ALA A 40 19.53 -4.84 -9.95
C ALA A 40 19.60 -4.72 -8.41
N GLY A 41 19.45 -5.82 -7.68
CA GLY A 41 19.32 -5.87 -6.22
C GLY A 41 17.90 -5.61 -5.68
N ILE A 42 17.11 -4.76 -6.35
CA ILE A 42 15.79 -4.27 -5.88
C ILE A 42 14.77 -5.41 -5.72
N GLY A 43 13.94 -5.35 -4.68
CA GLY A 43 12.88 -6.32 -4.38
C GLY A 43 13.37 -7.70 -3.94
N GLY A 44 14.68 -7.88 -3.73
CA GLY A 44 15.26 -9.06 -3.10
C GLY A 44 15.27 -8.98 -1.57
N GLU A 45 15.81 -10.00 -0.89
CA GLU A 45 15.95 -9.98 0.57
C GLU A 45 16.95 -8.91 1.05
N ALA A 46 18.00 -8.63 0.27
CA ALA A 46 19.02 -7.65 0.62
C ALA A 46 18.60 -6.19 0.36
N GLU A 47 17.65 -5.96 -0.54
CA GLU A 47 17.16 -4.63 -0.90
C GLU A 47 15.65 -4.75 -1.20
N PRO A 48 14.80 -4.82 -0.15
CA PRO A 48 13.36 -5.01 -0.31
C PRO A 48 12.68 -3.78 -0.94
N LEU A 49 11.45 -3.95 -1.42
CA LEU A 49 10.59 -2.83 -1.78
C LEU A 49 10.15 -2.09 -0.52
N ARG A 50 10.68 -0.90 -0.29
CA ARG A 50 10.43 -0.07 0.87
C ARG A 50 9.29 0.89 0.53
N LEU A 51 8.09 0.50 0.93
CA LEU A 51 6.82 1.12 0.56
C LEU A 51 6.44 2.24 1.53
N GLY A 52 6.20 3.42 0.98
CA GLY A 52 5.45 4.50 1.64
C GLY A 52 4.17 4.81 0.87
N THR A 53 3.07 5.06 1.59
CA THR A 53 1.79 5.41 0.97
C THR A 53 1.31 6.80 1.39
N ALA A 54 0.56 7.47 0.51
CA ALA A 54 -0.08 8.74 0.82
C ALA A 54 -1.47 8.87 0.20
N CYS A 55 -2.35 9.62 0.88
CA CYS A 55 -3.80 9.49 0.69
C CYS A 55 -4.19 8.01 0.77
N SER A 56 -3.64 7.35 1.80
CA SER A 56 -3.49 5.90 1.90
C SER A 56 -4.83 5.15 1.95
N GLY A 57 -5.91 5.82 2.35
CA GLY A 57 -7.17 5.14 2.62
C GLY A 57 -6.98 4.09 3.72
N THR A 58 -7.20 2.82 3.39
CA THR A 58 -6.95 1.66 4.27
C THR A 58 -5.73 0.84 3.85
N ASP A 59 -4.82 1.43 3.06
CA ASP A 59 -3.59 0.81 2.57
C ASP A 59 -3.78 -0.45 1.73
N ALA A 60 -4.68 -0.35 0.75
CA ALA A 60 -4.83 -1.37 -0.29
C ALA A 60 -3.49 -1.79 -0.95
N PRO A 61 -2.52 -0.89 -1.24
CA PRO A 61 -1.23 -1.30 -1.78
C PRO A 61 -0.44 -2.22 -0.84
N ALA A 62 -0.41 -1.95 0.47
CA ALA A 62 0.31 -2.78 1.43
C ALA A 62 -0.34 -4.16 1.57
N LEU A 63 -1.67 -4.23 1.65
CA LEU A 63 -2.42 -5.50 1.67
C LEU A 63 -2.19 -6.31 0.40
N ALA A 64 -2.20 -5.65 -0.76
CA ALA A 64 -1.95 -6.31 -2.05
C ALA A 64 -0.55 -6.94 -2.11
N MET A 65 0.49 -6.29 -1.56
CA MET A 65 1.82 -6.87 -1.48
C MET A 65 1.82 -8.18 -0.67
N THR A 66 1.14 -8.22 0.47
CA THR A 66 1.00 -9.43 1.29
C THR A 66 0.30 -10.54 0.51
N LEU A 67 -0.88 -10.25 -0.03
CA LEU A 67 -1.73 -11.24 -0.72
C LEU A 67 -1.01 -11.83 -1.94
N VAL A 68 -0.33 -10.99 -2.74
CA VAL A 68 0.45 -11.47 -3.90
C VAL A 68 1.61 -12.34 -3.46
N GLN A 69 2.36 -11.97 -2.42
CA GLN A 69 3.43 -12.82 -1.90
C GLN A 69 2.90 -14.19 -1.48
N GLU A 70 1.76 -14.26 -0.79
CA GLU A 70 1.18 -15.52 -0.34
C GLU A 70 0.72 -16.40 -1.49
N GLN A 71 0.04 -15.82 -2.47
CA GLN A 71 -0.37 -16.55 -3.67
C GLN A 71 0.83 -17.06 -4.49
N LEU A 72 1.95 -16.33 -4.51
CA LEU A 72 3.22 -16.80 -5.10
C LEU A 72 3.80 -17.98 -4.29
N ARG A 73 3.84 -17.89 -2.95
CA ARG A 73 4.33 -18.97 -2.07
C ARG A 73 3.52 -20.25 -2.24
N MET A 74 2.19 -20.15 -2.26
CA MET A 74 1.28 -21.30 -2.45
C MET A 74 1.51 -22.01 -3.80
N ARG A 75 2.00 -21.29 -4.80
CA ARG A 75 2.34 -21.82 -6.14
C ARG A 75 3.79 -22.29 -6.27
N GLY A 76 4.57 -22.26 -5.18
CA GLY A 76 6.00 -22.58 -5.21
C GLY A 76 6.83 -21.63 -6.07
N ARG A 77 6.34 -20.41 -6.32
CA ARG A 77 7.03 -19.40 -7.13
C ARG A 77 7.92 -18.52 -6.24
N ARG A 78 8.95 -17.93 -6.85
CA ARG A 78 9.82 -16.95 -6.19
C ARG A 78 8.99 -15.75 -5.69
N THR A 79 9.28 -15.31 -4.47
CA THR A 79 8.71 -14.09 -3.88
C THR A 79 9.68 -12.90 -3.98
N PHE A 80 9.20 -11.72 -3.61
CA PHE A 80 9.99 -10.51 -3.38
C PHE A 80 10.01 -10.15 -1.90
N GLY A 81 10.95 -9.32 -1.46
CA GLY A 81 10.89 -8.65 -0.15
C GLY A 81 10.16 -7.30 -0.25
N TYR A 82 9.35 -6.96 0.74
CA TYR A 82 8.83 -5.60 0.91
C TYR A 82 8.71 -5.23 2.39
N GLU A 83 8.79 -3.93 2.68
CA GLU A 83 8.60 -3.33 4.00
C GLU A 83 7.61 -2.19 3.86
N HIS A 84 6.55 -2.17 4.68
CA HIS A 84 5.62 -1.05 4.75
C HIS A 84 6.10 -0.07 5.82
N LEU A 85 6.65 1.06 5.39
CA LEU A 85 7.35 1.98 6.29
C LEU A 85 6.45 3.06 6.89
N PHE A 86 5.54 3.61 6.09
CA PHE A 86 4.62 4.63 6.55
C PHE A 86 3.36 4.73 5.69
N SER A 87 2.31 5.22 6.34
CA SER A 87 1.04 5.60 5.73
C SER A 87 0.80 7.08 5.97
N CYS A 88 0.12 7.76 5.05
CA CYS A 88 -0.28 9.15 5.22
C CYS A 88 -1.76 9.33 4.85
N GLU A 89 -2.62 9.48 5.85
CA GLU A 89 -4.08 9.57 5.69
C GLU A 89 -4.63 10.67 6.59
N ASN A 90 -5.60 11.45 6.10
CA ASN A 90 -6.18 12.57 6.84
C ASN A 90 -7.53 12.28 7.48
N ASP A 91 -8.18 11.18 7.12
CA ASP A 91 -9.43 10.74 7.72
C ASP A 91 -9.16 10.01 9.06
N PRO A 92 -9.68 10.50 10.21
CA PRO A 92 -9.40 9.91 11.52
C PRO A 92 -9.89 8.46 11.68
N PHE A 93 -10.99 8.10 11.02
CA PHE A 93 -11.51 6.73 11.11
C PHE A 93 -10.58 5.76 10.41
N LYS A 94 -10.07 6.14 9.23
CA LYS A 94 -9.07 5.33 8.51
C LYS A 94 -7.72 5.34 9.21
N GLN A 95 -7.29 6.45 9.81
CA GLN A 95 -6.11 6.48 10.67
C GLN A 95 -6.17 5.43 11.79
N ALA A 96 -7.31 5.30 12.47
CA ALA A 96 -7.50 4.28 13.50
C ALA A 96 -7.42 2.86 12.94
N TYR A 97 -7.96 2.61 11.73
CA TYR A 97 -7.79 1.35 11.03
C TYR A 97 -6.31 1.07 10.72
N LEU A 98 -5.60 2.05 10.17
CA LEU A 98 -4.19 1.90 9.81
C LEU A 98 -3.33 1.59 11.04
N ALA A 99 -3.51 2.36 12.11
CA ALA A 99 -2.81 2.19 13.38
C ALA A 99 -3.03 0.81 14.03
N ARG A 100 -4.19 0.20 13.79
CA ARG A 100 -4.53 -1.12 14.32
C ARG A 100 -3.92 -2.27 13.51
N ASN A 101 -3.74 -2.07 12.21
CA ASN A 101 -3.50 -3.16 11.25
C ASN A 101 -2.11 -3.14 10.61
N PHE A 102 -1.37 -2.03 10.70
CA PHE A 102 -0.04 -1.92 10.13
C PHE A 102 0.94 -1.41 11.18
N ASP A 103 2.11 -2.05 11.23
CA ASP A 103 3.28 -1.57 11.97
C ASP A 103 4.08 -0.59 11.10
N ALA A 104 3.50 0.57 10.85
CA ALA A 104 4.06 1.62 9.99
C ALA A 104 3.83 3.00 10.62
N VAL A 105 4.72 3.96 10.34
CA VAL A 105 4.53 5.33 10.83
C VAL A 105 3.29 5.94 10.19
N LEU A 106 2.40 6.53 10.99
CA LEU A 106 1.15 7.11 10.49
C LEU A 106 1.24 8.64 10.46
N TYR A 107 1.34 9.24 9.28
CA TYR A 107 1.29 10.69 9.11
C TYR A 107 -0.14 11.19 8.89
N PRO A 108 -0.52 12.34 9.48
CA PRO A 108 -1.89 12.81 9.45
C PRO A 108 -2.26 13.60 8.19
N ASP A 109 -1.28 14.14 7.46
CA ASP A 109 -1.52 14.92 6.24
C ASP A 109 -0.22 15.02 5.42
N ILE A 110 -0.32 14.89 4.09
CA ILE A 110 0.85 14.87 3.21
C ILE A 110 1.61 16.21 3.24
N THR A 111 0.90 17.32 3.43
CA THR A 111 1.49 18.65 3.55
C THR A 111 2.25 18.81 4.87
N LYS A 112 1.83 18.11 5.92
CA LYS A 112 2.50 18.06 7.23
C LYS A 112 3.66 17.08 7.25
N MET A 113 3.58 15.99 6.49
CA MET A 113 4.66 15.02 6.32
C MET A 113 5.87 15.63 5.58
N SER A 114 5.63 16.60 4.69
CA SER A 114 6.65 17.21 3.83
C SER A 114 7.53 18.27 4.51
N VAL A 115 7.35 18.50 5.81
CA VAL A 115 8.11 19.50 6.58
C VAL A 115 9.41 18.90 7.15
N LYS A 116 10.33 19.76 7.60
CA LYS A 116 11.64 19.35 8.12
C LYS A 116 11.54 18.41 9.34
N GLU A 117 10.57 18.67 10.20
CA GLU A 117 10.34 17.93 11.45
C GLU A 117 8.87 17.47 11.47
N PRO A 118 8.56 16.38 10.73
CA PRO A 118 7.19 15.89 10.65
C PRO A 118 6.76 15.31 11.98
N VAL A 119 5.46 15.44 12.26
CA VAL A 119 4.81 14.87 13.44
C VAL A 119 3.81 13.83 12.95
N ASP A 120 3.82 12.65 13.58
CA ASP A 120 2.89 11.58 13.29
C ASP A 120 1.46 11.91 13.81
N ALA A 121 0.50 11.04 13.50
CA ALA A 121 -0.88 11.20 13.90
C ALA A 121 -1.09 11.13 15.43
N PHE A 122 -0.08 10.70 16.18
CA PHE A 122 -0.10 10.58 17.64
C PHE A 122 0.61 11.75 18.34
N GLY A 123 1.18 12.69 17.57
CA GLY A 123 1.87 13.86 18.11
C GLY A 123 3.36 13.66 18.37
N ALA A 124 3.95 12.54 17.96
CA ALA A 124 5.38 12.30 18.09
C ALA A 124 6.16 12.80 16.86
N LEU A 125 7.34 13.37 17.09
CA LEU A 125 8.26 13.72 16.01
C LEU A 125 8.77 12.44 15.34
N GLN A 126 8.46 12.29 14.05
CA GLN A 126 8.85 11.15 13.23
C GLN A 126 9.43 11.65 11.91
N PRO A 127 10.75 11.54 11.70
CA PRO A 127 11.35 11.79 10.40
C PRO A 127 10.81 10.81 9.36
N VAL A 128 10.58 11.29 8.13
CA VAL A 128 10.16 10.41 7.03
C VAL A 128 11.28 9.38 6.77
N PRO A 129 11.00 8.07 6.89
CA PRO A 129 12.02 7.05 6.68
C PRO A 129 12.43 7.01 5.20
N THR A 130 13.64 6.52 4.90
CA THR A 130 14.06 6.31 3.51
C THR A 130 13.22 5.21 2.85
N PHE A 131 12.65 5.48 1.67
CA PHE A 131 11.83 4.55 0.91
C PHE A 131 12.25 4.49 -0.56
N ASN A 132 11.90 3.42 -1.28
CA ASN A 132 12.20 3.25 -2.71
C ASN A 132 10.94 3.02 -3.57
N LEU A 133 9.77 2.89 -2.93
CA LEU A 133 8.47 2.80 -3.58
C LEU A 133 7.48 3.74 -2.88
N PHE A 134 6.90 4.67 -3.63
CA PHE A 134 5.90 5.61 -3.12
C PHE A 134 4.61 5.52 -3.91
N VAL A 135 3.50 5.25 -3.23
CA VAL A 135 2.17 5.10 -3.86
C VAL A 135 1.22 6.14 -3.28
N ALA A 136 0.70 7.01 -4.14
CA ALA A 136 -0.25 8.05 -3.74
C ALA A 136 -1.56 7.97 -4.52
N GLY A 137 -2.68 7.83 -3.80
CA GLY A 137 -4.03 7.73 -4.38
C GLY A 137 -4.87 8.97 -4.05
N THR A 138 -4.83 10.01 -4.89
CA THR A 138 -5.54 11.26 -4.59
C THR A 138 -7.06 11.12 -4.73
N SER A 139 -7.81 12.03 -4.10
CA SER A 139 -9.28 11.98 -4.09
C SER A 139 -9.88 12.05 -5.51
N CYS A 140 -10.60 11.01 -5.90
CA CYS A 140 -11.34 10.97 -7.17
C CYS A 140 -12.68 11.74 -7.13
N LYS A 141 -13.06 12.34 -5.98
CA LYS A 141 -14.39 12.97 -5.79
C LYS A 141 -14.70 14.10 -6.79
N ASN A 142 -13.68 14.83 -7.25
CA ASN A 142 -13.87 15.90 -8.25
C ASN A 142 -13.88 15.37 -9.68
N PHE A 143 -13.26 14.22 -9.93
CA PHE A 143 -13.02 13.67 -11.26
C PHE A 143 -13.96 12.51 -11.62
N SER A 144 -14.74 12.00 -10.66
CA SER A 144 -15.70 10.92 -10.89
C SER A 144 -16.84 11.36 -11.80
N THR A 145 -17.06 10.60 -12.87
CA THR A 145 -18.19 10.78 -13.81
C THR A 145 -19.55 10.53 -13.18
N MET A 146 -19.59 9.88 -12.00
CA MET A 146 -20.81 9.66 -11.21
C MET A 146 -21.25 10.89 -10.41
N ARG A 147 -20.46 11.97 -10.38
CA ARG A 147 -20.83 13.20 -9.67
C ARG A 147 -21.67 14.13 -10.55
N SER A 148 -22.87 14.48 -10.08
CA SER A 148 -23.81 15.36 -10.78
C SER A 148 -23.36 16.83 -10.86
N ARG A 149 -22.55 17.31 -9.90
CA ARG A 149 -21.90 18.63 -9.95
C ARG A 149 -20.39 18.45 -10.09
N LYS A 150 -19.89 18.56 -11.32
CA LYS A 150 -18.46 18.44 -11.63
C LYS A 150 -17.73 19.69 -11.14
N ARG A 151 -16.63 19.50 -10.42
CA ARG A 151 -15.58 20.51 -10.23
C ARG A 151 -14.44 20.09 -11.13
N LEU A 152 -14.15 20.90 -12.14
CA LEU A 152 -13.18 20.52 -13.18
C LEU A 152 -11.74 20.67 -12.68
N MET A 153 -11.50 21.44 -11.61
CA MET A 153 -10.18 21.70 -11.05
C MET A 153 -10.11 21.42 -9.54
N ILE A 154 -8.92 20.99 -9.07
CA ILE A 154 -8.60 20.84 -7.63
C ILE A 154 -8.65 22.20 -6.90
N GLU A 155 -8.42 23.30 -7.63
CA GLU A 155 -8.28 24.65 -7.08
C GLU A 155 -9.55 25.49 -7.12
N ASP A 156 -10.64 25.01 -7.73
CA ASP A 156 -11.91 25.73 -7.69
C ASP A 156 -12.32 25.83 -6.21
N LYS A 157 -12.42 27.04 -5.66
CA LYS A 157 -12.88 27.31 -4.28
C LYS A 157 -14.38 27.34 -4.16
#